data_AF-A0AB35WCU7-F1
#
_entry.id   AF-A0AB35WCU7-F1
#
_cell.length_a   1.000
_cell.length_b   1.000
_cell.length_c   1.000
_cell.angle_alpha   90.00
_cell.angle_beta   90.00
_cell.angle_gamma   90.00
#
_symmetry.space_group_name_H-M   'P 1'
#
loop_
_entity.id
_entity.type
_entity.pdbx_description
1 polymer ?
#
loop_
_entity_poly.entity_id
_entity_poly.type
_entity_poly.pdbx_seq_one_letter_code
_entity_poly.pdbx_strand_id
1 'polypeptide(L)'
;MSNETVKKVMAEKRRMTIGQLTDQLVSGALRRELGMDKTEFATLVSVMRSTIRRIEGLEATPRLGLIFNTAAVLRIGIDFPITEERAEK
;
A
#
# COMPACT_ATOMS: atom_id res chain seq x y z
N MET A 1 0.81 17.30 11.04
CA MET A 1 0.93 16.02 11.78
C MET A 1 1.16 14.80 10.87
N SER A 2 1.46 14.95 9.56
CA SER A 2 1.56 13.80 8.64
C SER A 2 2.94 13.13 8.58
N ASN A 3 4.03 13.86 8.86
CA ASN A 3 5.40 13.33 8.64
C ASN A 3 5.88 12.38 9.76
N GLU A 4 5.47 12.60 11.01
CA GLU A 4 5.89 11.73 12.13
C GLU A 4 5.26 10.33 12.05
N THR A 5 3.99 10.25 11.66
CA THR A 5 3.28 8.96 11.52
C THR A 5 3.87 8.13 10.37
N VAL A 6 4.18 8.78 9.24
CA VAL A 6 4.86 8.12 8.11
C VAL A 6 6.22 7.57 8.56
N LYS A 7 7.01 8.36 9.30
CA LYS A 7 8.30 7.91 9.83
C LYS A 7 8.17 6.72 10.78
N LYS A 8 7.13 6.68 11.62
CA LYS A 8 6.85 5.53 12.48
C LYS A 8 6.56 4.27 11.67
N VAL A 9 5.64 4.35 10.70
CA VAL A 9 5.31 3.22 9.82
C VAL A 9 6.55 2.71 9.07
N MET A 10 7.38 3.62 8.54
CA MET A 10 8.64 3.26 7.89
C MET A 10 9.64 2.59 8.85
N ALA A 11 9.67 3.00 10.12
CA ALA A 11 10.58 2.46 11.13
C ALA A 11 10.19 1.03 11.56
N GLU A 12 8.91 0.68 11.47
CA GLU A 12 8.40 -0.66 11.80
C GLU A 12 8.84 -1.75 10.80
N LYS A 13 9.37 -1.37 9.62
CA LYS A 13 9.86 -2.30 8.58
C LYS A 13 8.86 -3.44 8.28
N ARG A 14 7.58 -3.08 8.18
CA ARG A 14 6.48 -4.02 7.98
C ARG A 14 6.73 -4.90 6.75
N ARG A 15 6.23 -6.13 6.81
CA ARG A 15 6.18 -7.04 5.67
C ARG A 15 4.74 -7.46 5.41
N MET A 16 4.34 -7.50 4.15
CA MET A 16 2.99 -7.82 3.72
C MET A 16 3.01 -8.57 2.40
N THR A 17 2.03 -9.43 2.16
CA THR A 17 1.76 -9.94 0.81
C THR A 17 1.11 -8.85 -0.05
N ILE A 18 1.13 -9.04 -1.38
CA ILE A 18 0.39 -8.16 -2.31
C ILE A 18 -1.10 -8.09 -1.93
N GLY A 19 -1.70 -9.21 -1.54
CA GLY A 19 -3.10 -9.27 -1.12
C GLY A 19 -3.37 -8.40 0.10
N GLN A 20 -2.56 -8.53 1.15
CA GLN A 20 -2.70 -7.74 2.38
C GLN A 20 -2.58 -6.23 2.12
N LEU A 21 -1.58 -5.82 1.32
CA LEU A 21 -1.42 -4.40 0.99
C LEU A 21 -2.58 -3.88 0.10
N THR A 22 -3.09 -4.73 -0.79
CA THR A 22 -4.27 -4.41 -1.60
C THR A 22 -5.49 -4.19 -0.72
N ASP A 23 -5.74 -5.06 0.26
CA ASP A 23 -6.87 -4.93 1.19
C ASP A 23 -6.79 -3.65 2.01
N GLN A 24 -5.60 -3.28 2.46
CA GLN A 24 -5.33 -2.03 3.18
C GLN A 24 -5.60 -0.79 2.32
N LEU A 25 -5.30 -0.84 1.02
CA LEU A 25 -5.59 0.23 0.06
C LEU A 25 -7.08 0.33 -0.25
N VAL A 26 -7.74 -0.80 -0.51
CA VAL A 26 -9.18 -0.86 -0.84
C VAL A 26 -10.03 -0.41 0.35
N SER A 27 -9.69 -0.84 1.55
CA SER A 27 -10.40 -0.43 2.78
C SER A 27 -10.08 1.02 3.19
N GLY A 28 -9.05 1.64 2.62
CA GLY A 28 -8.53 2.94 3.08
C GLY A 28 -8.00 2.91 4.52
N ALA A 29 -7.70 1.72 5.06
CA ALA A 29 -7.17 1.55 6.42
C ALA A 29 -5.78 2.18 6.54
N LEU A 30 -4.89 1.91 5.57
CA LEU A 30 -3.54 2.47 5.54
C LEU A 30 -3.53 4.01 5.52
N ARG A 31 -4.41 4.63 4.72
CA ARG A 31 -4.55 6.08 4.69
C ARG A 31 -5.00 6.63 6.05
N ARG A 32 -6.00 5.99 6.66
CA ARG A 32 -6.55 6.40 7.97
C ARG A 32 -5.53 6.24 9.09
N GLU A 33 -4.75 5.17 9.04
CA GLU A 33 -3.63 4.92 9.95
C GLU A 33 -2.57 6.03 9.87
N LEU A 34 -2.23 6.46 8.65
CA LEU A 34 -1.30 7.58 8.43
C LEU A 34 -1.90 8.93 8.81
N GLY A 35 -3.18 8.99 9.19
CA GLY A 35 -3.90 10.22 9.54
C GLY A 35 -4.07 11.16 8.35
N MET A 36 -4.08 10.63 7.12
CA MET A 36 -4.09 11.42 5.88
C MET A 36 -5.49 11.55 5.28
N ASP A 37 -5.77 12.70 4.68
CA ASP A 37 -6.88 12.82 3.76
C ASP A 37 -6.57 12.14 2.40
N LYS A 38 -7.59 12.01 1.54
CA LYS A 38 -7.44 11.35 0.23
C LYS A 38 -6.47 12.07 -0.70
N THR A 39 -6.31 13.39 -0.55
CA THR A 39 -5.41 14.21 -1.36
C THR A 39 -3.96 14.02 -0.91
N GLU A 40 -3.71 14.10 0.39
CA GLU A 40 -2.39 13.88 0.99
C GLU A 40 -1.86 12.48 0.66
N PHE A 41 -2.71 11.47 0.83
CA PHE A 41 -2.33 10.09 0.51
C PHE A 41 -2.09 9.88 -0.98
N ALA A 42 -2.94 10.47 -1.84
CA ALA A 42 -2.75 10.39 -3.29
C ALA A 42 -1.42 11.01 -3.73
N THR A 43 -1.04 12.15 -3.15
CA THR A 43 0.26 12.78 -3.37
C THR A 43 1.40 11.88 -2.91
N LEU A 44 1.29 11.30 -1.70
CA LEU A 44 2.29 10.39 -1.15
C LEU A 44 2.58 9.20 -2.09
N VAL A 45 1.53 8.58 -2.63
CA VAL A 45 1.64 7.40 -3.51
C VAL A 45 1.61 7.77 -5.00
N SER A 46 1.82 9.06 -5.32
CA SER A 46 1.95 9.61 -6.68
C SER A 46 0.81 9.23 -7.64
N VAL A 47 -0.44 9.36 -7.19
CA VAL A 47 -1.65 9.18 -8.01
C VAL A 47 -2.61 10.35 -7.83
N MET A 48 -3.68 10.39 -8.64
CA MET A 48 -4.74 11.38 -8.47
C MET A 48 -5.65 11.03 -7.28
N ARG A 49 -6.16 12.05 -6.58
CA ARG A 49 -7.19 11.90 -5.53
C ARG A 49 -8.39 11.07 -6.00
N SER A 50 -8.81 11.25 -7.25
CA SER A 50 -9.91 10.51 -7.86
C SER A 50 -9.64 9.00 -7.90
N THR A 51 -8.39 8.58 -8.10
CA THR A 51 -7.98 7.18 -8.05
C THR A 51 -8.19 6.60 -6.64
N ILE A 52 -7.73 7.28 -5.60
CA ILE A 52 -7.93 6.85 -4.20
C ILE A 52 -9.43 6.82 -3.85
N ARG A 53 -10.19 7.84 -4.27
CA ARG A 53 -11.65 7.88 -4.06
C ARG A 53 -12.35 6.67 -4.68
N ARG A 54 -12.01 6.32 -5.93
CA ARG A 54 -12.63 5.20 -6.64
C ARG A 54 -12.27 3.86 -6.00
N ILE A 55 -11.01 3.67 -5.59
CA ILE A 55 -10.55 2.46 -4.92
C ILE A 55 -11.29 2.26 -3.59
N GLU A 56 -11.31 3.27 -2.72
CA GLU A 56 -12.00 3.18 -1.43
C GLU A 56 -13.52 3.14 -1.55
N GLY A 57 -14.07 3.63 -2.66
CA GLY A 57 -15.49 3.55 -3.00
C GLY A 57 -15.90 2.25 -3.68
N LEU A 58 -14.98 1.27 -3.82
CA LEU A 58 -15.21 0.01 -4.52
C LEU A 58 -15.59 0.19 -6.02
N GLU A 59 -15.29 1.35 -6.60
CA GLU A 59 -15.51 1.69 -8.02
C GLU A 59 -14.32 1.28 -8.91
N ALA A 60 -13.19 0.88 -8.33
CA ALA A 60 -11.98 0.45 -9.03
C ALA A 60 -11.09 -0.43 -8.16
N THR A 61 -10.28 -1.28 -8.78
CA THR A 61 -9.24 -2.05 -8.10
C THR A 61 -7.87 -1.34 -8.18
N PRO A 62 -7.02 -1.43 -7.14
CA PRO A 62 -5.65 -0.92 -7.20
C PRO A 62 -4.87 -1.64 -8.29
N ARG A 63 -4.19 -0.87 -9.15
CA ARG A 63 -3.23 -1.45 -10.11
C ARG A 63 -1.95 -1.84 -9.37
N LEU A 64 -1.24 -2.86 -9.87
CA LEU A 64 0.05 -3.30 -9.31
C LEU A 64 1.04 -2.15 -9.11
N GLY A 65 1.11 -1.21 -10.05
CA GLY A 65 1.97 -0.03 -9.92
C GLY A 65 1.67 0.81 -8.67
N LEU A 66 0.40 0.99 -8.31
CA LEU A 66 0.02 1.70 -7.08
C LEU A 66 0.41 0.90 -5.83
N ILE A 67 0.22 -0.42 -5.85
CA ILE A 67 0.57 -1.32 -4.74
C ILE A 67 2.08 -1.25 -4.48
N PHE A 68 2.90 -1.43 -5.52
CA PHE A 68 4.36 -1.37 -5.39
C PHE A 68 4.87 0.02 -5.04
N ASN A 69 4.28 1.08 -5.59
CA ASN A 69 4.67 2.44 -5.22
C ASN A 69 4.38 2.73 -3.74
N THR A 70 3.21 2.30 -3.26
CA THR A 70 2.85 2.41 -1.84
C THR A 70 3.85 1.66 -0.96
N ALA A 71 4.20 0.42 -1.35
CA ALA A 71 5.17 -0.39 -0.62
C ALA A 71 6.55 0.29 -0.56
N ALA A 72 7.03 0.81 -1.70
CA ALA A 72 8.31 1.51 -1.79
C ALA A 72 8.34 2.79 -0.95
N VAL A 73 7.31 3.64 -1.08
CA VAL A 73 7.23 4.90 -0.35
C VAL A 73 7.17 4.66 1.16
N LEU A 74 6.44 3.65 1.63
CA LEU A 74 6.30 3.35 3.05
C LEU A 74 7.35 2.37 3.60
N ARG A 75 8.30 1.93 2.77
CA ARG A 75 9.31 0.90 3.10
C ARG A 75 8.70 -0.39 3.64
N ILE A 76 7.57 -0.80 3.07
CA ILE A 76 6.92 -2.08 3.37
C ILE A 76 7.54 -3.14 2.46
N GLY A 77 8.11 -4.20 3.06
CA GLY A 77 8.60 -5.35 2.32
C GLY A 77 7.44 -6.17 1.75
N ILE A 78 7.55 -6.60 0.49
CA ILE A 78 6.58 -7.50 -0.11
C ILE A 78 7.04 -8.94 0.05
N ASP A 79 6.20 -9.76 0.68
CA ASP A 79 6.37 -11.20 0.77
C ASP A 79 5.76 -11.86 -0.46
N PHE A 80 6.62 -12.53 -1.22
CA PHE A 80 6.23 -13.38 -2.34
C PHE A 80 6.08 -14.81 -1.85
N PRO A 81 5.03 -15.53 -2.28
CA PRO A 81 4.93 -16.96 -1.98
C PRO A 81 6.15 -17.68 -2.54
N ILE A 82 6.79 -18.50 -1.71
CA ILE A 82 7.87 -19.38 -2.15
C ILE A 82 7.21 -20.50 -2.96
N THR A 83 7.41 -20.49 -4.28
CA THR A 83 7.13 -21.66 -5.10
C THR A 83 8.30 -22.62 -4.91
N GLU A 84 8.09 -23.71 -4.18
CA GLU A 84 8.97 -24.87 -4.25
C GLU A 84 8.84 -25.44 -5.67
N GLU A 85 9.63 -24.91 -6.60
CA GLU A 85 9.96 -25.69 -7.79
C GLU A 85 10.64 -26.95 -7.26
N ARG A 86 9.90 -28.07 -7.29
CA ARG A 86 10.52 -29.37 -7.19
C ARG A 86 11.54 -29.41 -8.31
N ALA A 87 12.80 -29.19 -7.96
CA ALA A 87 13.91 -29.60 -8.79
C ALA A 87 13.77 -31.12 -8.90
N GLU A 88 13.02 -31.57 -9.91
CA GLU A 88 12.98 -32.96 -10.32
C GLU A 88 14.42 -33.32 -10.65
N LYS A 89 15.00 -34.16 -9.79
CA LYS A 89 16.26 -34.85 -10.04
C LYS A 89 16.04 -36.03 -10.96
#